data_AF-G1ERW1-F1
#
_entry.id   AF-G1ERW1-F1
#
_cell.length_a   1.000
_cell.length_b   1.000
_cell.length_c   1.000
_cell.angle_alpha   90.00
_cell.angle_beta   90.00
_cell.angle_gamma   90.00
#
_symmetry.space_group_name_H-M   'P 1'
#
loop_
_entity.id
_entity.type
_entity.pdbx_description
1 polymer ?
#
loop_
_entity_poly.entity_id
_entity_poly.type
_entity_poly.pdbx_seq_one_letter_code
_entity_poly.pdbx_strand_id
1 'polypeptide(L)'
;QYLEASNNNFVCSCEFVSFFRHDVDHFITIRDNRHYYVCDTPFTLRGDAVDSVRLSVFECYMIPAVLVLCSLIIIVLGLIVVTCYKFHIIWYLHMTKAWIQA
;
A
#
# COMPACT_ATOMS: atom_id res chain seq x y z
N GLN A 1 -27.26 -12.60 8.81
CA GLN A 1 -26.85 -12.70 10.24
C GLN A 1 -26.89 -11.29 10.81
N TYR A 2 -27.19 -11.12 12.10
CA TYR A 2 -27.21 -9.82 12.75
C TYR A 2 -26.03 -9.68 13.71
N LEU A 3 -25.40 -8.51 13.75
CA LEU A 3 -24.32 -8.19 14.68
C LEU A 3 -24.77 -7.12 15.67
N GLU A 4 -24.50 -7.35 16.95
CA GLU A 4 -24.55 -6.35 18.02
C GLU A 4 -23.22 -6.38 18.76
N ALA A 5 -22.40 -5.35 18.55
CA ALA A 5 -21.06 -5.34 19.09
C ALA A 5 -20.58 -3.94 19.52
N SER A 6 -21.46 -2.94 19.56
CA SER A 6 -21.14 -1.56 19.93
C SER A 6 -20.28 -1.39 21.20
N ASN A 7 -20.51 -2.17 22.25
CA ASN A 7 -19.78 -2.04 23.51
C ASN A 7 -18.48 -2.87 23.57
N ASN A 8 -17.68 -2.84 22.50
CA ASN A 8 -16.37 -3.50 22.40
C ASN A 8 -15.24 -2.50 22.18
N ASN A 9 -14.02 -2.94 22.46
CA ASN A 9 -12.81 -2.14 22.22
C ASN A 9 -12.38 -2.29 20.75
N PHE A 10 -12.78 -1.34 19.91
CA PHE A 10 -12.42 -1.35 18.50
C PHE A 10 -11.04 -0.75 18.25
N VAL A 11 -10.25 -1.45 17.42
CA VAL A 11 -8.99 -0.94 16.89
C VAL A 11 -9.25 -0.32 15.53
N CYS A 12 -9.18 1.01 15.46
CA CYS A 12 -9.41 1.78 14.25
C CYS A 12 -8.15 1.85 13.38
N SER A 13 -7.83 0.70 12.80
CA SER A 13 -6.85 0.57 11.73
C SER A 13 -7.43 1.04 10.39
N CYS A 14 -6.57 1.34 9.43
CA CYS A 14 -6.95 1.71 8.07
C CYS A 14 -7.87 0.67 7.40
N GLU A 15 -7.54 -0.61 7.54
CA GLU A 15 -8.34 -1.71 6.96
C GLU A 15 -9.71 -1.79 7.62
N PHE A 16 -9.77 -1.74 8.95
CA PHE A 16 -11.03 -1.88 9.67
C PHE A 16 -11.96 -0.70 9.42
N VAL A 17 -11.45 0.54 9.47
CA VAL A 17 -12.24 1.73 9.16
C VAL A 17 -12.73 1.69 7.70
N SER A 18 -11.88 1.30 6.75
CA SER A 18 -12.30 1.17 5.35
C SER A 18 -13.42 0.14 5.19
N PHE A 19 -13.25 -1.05 5.77
CA PHE A 19 -14.22 -2.15 5.74
C PHE A 19 -15.54 -1.75 6.38
N PHE A 20 -15.51 -1.16 7.58
CA PHE A 20 -16.73 -0.80 8.32
C PHE A 20 -17.57 0.26 7.58
N ARG A 21 -16.91 1.14 6.82
CA ARG A 21 -17.60 2.19 6.06
C ARG A 21 -18.18 1.72 4.74
N HIS A 22 -17.48 0.83 4.03
CA HIS A 22 -17.83 0.51 2.65
C HIS A 22 -18.38 -0.90 2.45
N ASP A 23 -17.95 -1.86 3.28
CA ASP A 23 -18.13 -3.28 2.98
C ASP A 23 -18.97 -4.03 4.01
N VAL A 24 -19.01 -3.58 5.27
CA VAL A 24 -19.63 -4.35 6.35
C VAL A 24 -21.09 -4.71 6.10
N ASP A 25 -21.88 -3.82 5.47
CA ASP A 25 -23.30 -4.08 5.17
C ASP A 25 -23.50 -5.16 4.10
N HIS A 26 -22.48 -5.41 3.26
CA HIS A 26 -22.52 -6.51 2.30
C HIS A 26 -22.36 -7.88 2.97
N PHE A 27 -21.72 -7.93 4.14
CA PHE A 27 -21.42 -9.17 4.85
C PHE A 27 -22.36 -9.43 6.03
N ILE A 28 -22.76 -8.39 6.76
CA ILE A 28 -23.56 -8.53 7.99
C ILE A 28 -24.48 -7.34 8.20
N THR A 29 -25.67 -7.58 8.76
CA THR A 29 -26.59 -6.50 9.14
C THR A 29 -26.31 -6.10 10.58
N ILE A 30 -25.87 -4.85 10.78
CA ILE A 30 -25.65 -4.28 12.11
C ILE A 30 -27.03 -3.98 12.74
N ARG A 31 -27.31 -4.54 13.92
CA ARG A 31 -28.62 -4.40 14.60
C ARG A 31 -28.66 -3.21 15.55
N ASP A 32 -27.52 -2.89 16.17
CA ASP A 32 -27.30 -1.69 16.97
C ASP A 32 -26.96 -0.48 16.11
N ASN A 33 -27.00 0.72 16.70
CA ASN A 33 -26.68 1.93 15.95
C ASN A 33 -25.17 1.99 15.65
N ARG A 34 -24.80 2.24 14.38
CA ARG A 34 -23.40 2.42 13.93
C ARG A 34 -22.64 3.47 14.73
N HIS A 35 -23.32 4.48 15.26
CA HIS A 35 -22.69 5.51 16.10
C HIS A 35 -22.15 4.99 17.43
N TYR A 36 -22.61 3.82 17.89
CA TYR A 36 -22.09 3.20 19.10
C TYR A 36 -20.86 2.32 18.86
N TYR A 37 -20.39 2.18 17.62
CA TYR A 37 -19.11 1.56 17.31
C TYR A 37 -18.03 2.62 17.41
N VAL A 38 -17.31 2.62 18.53
CA VAL A 38 -16.38 3.68 18.91
C VAL A 38 -14.96 3.14 19.02
N CYS A 39 -14.01 3.88 18.45
CA CYS A 39 -12.60 3.53 18.50
C CYS A 39 -12.08 3.57 19.95
N ASP A 40 -11.40 2.52 20.38
CA ASP A 40 -10.63 2.49 21.63
C ASP A 40 -9.13 2.73 21.39
N THR A 41 -8.62 2.23 20.26
CA THR A 41 -7.20 2.32 19.86
C THR A 41 -7.12 2.72 18.38
N PRO A 42 -6.14 3.53 17.94
CA PRO A 42 -5.11 4.22 18.73
C PRO A 42 -5.67 5.37 19.58
N PHE A 43 -4.90 5.81 20.57
CA PHE A 43 -5.30 6.87 21.50
C PHE A 43 -5.75 8.17 20.80
N THR A 44 -5.15 8.49 19.65
CA THR A 44 -5.50 9.68 18.85
C THR A 44 -6.91 9.66 18.28
N LEU A 45 -7.51 8.48 18.14
CA LEU A 45 -8.87 8.28 17.61
C LEU A 45 -9.85 7.83 18.70
N ARG A 46 -9.39 7.72 19.95
CA ARG A 46 -10.20 7.17 21.03
C ARG A 46 -11.44 8.03 21.27
N GLY A 47 -12.61 7.40 21.25
CA GLY A 47 -13.89 8.08 21.44
C GLY A 47 -14.57 8.50 20.13
N ASP A 48 -13.88 8.44 18.99
CA ASP A 48 -14.49 8.71 17.69
C ASP A 48 -15.29 7.52 17.19
N ALA A 49 -16.44 7.77 16.57
CA ALA A 49 -17.21 6.72 15.92
C ALA A 49 -16.45 6.20 14.69
N VAL A 50 -16.40 4.89 14.49
CA VAL A 50 -15.66 4.23 13.38
C VAL A 50 -16.06 4.82 12.02
N ASP A 51 -17.35 5.14 11.82
CA ASP A 51 -17.88 5.71 10.58
C ASP A 51 -17.52 7.21 10.37
N SER A 52 -17.07 7.89 11.42
CA SER A 52 -16.65 9.30 11.35
C SER A 52 -15.15 9.46 11.08
N VAL A 53 -14.34 8.46 11.43
CA VAL A 53 -12.88 8.50 11.30
C VAL A 53 -12.45 8.56 9.83
N ARG A 54 -11.67 9.58 9.48
CA ARG A 54 -11.02 9.72 8.17
C ARG A 54 -9.52 9.62 8.32
N LEU A 55 -8.98 8.44 8.04
CA LEU A 55 -7.54 8.21 7.97
C LEU A 55 -7.01 8.69 6.62
N SER A 56 -5.88 9.39 6.64
CA SER A 56 -5.22 9.82 5.40
C SER A 56 -4.65 8.61 4.65
N VAL A 57 -4.79 8.61 3.32
CA VAL A 57 -4.19 7.59 2.46
C VAL A 57 -2.68 7.51 2.66
N PHE A 58 -2.04 8.64 2.96
CA PHE A 58 -0.61 8.68 3.27
C PHE A 58 -0.28 7.88 4.53
N GLU A 59 -1.06 8.01 5.60
CA GLU A 59 -0.84 7.23 6.85
C GLU A 59 -1.03 5.72 6.59
N CYS A 60 -2.02 5.36 5.78
CA CYS A 60 -2.36 3.96 5.53
C CYS A 60 -1.44 3.26 4.53
N TYR A 61 -0.91 3.99 3.55
CA TYR A 61 -0.19 3.40 2.41
C TYR A 61 1.23 3.93 2.22
N MET A 62 1.81 4.67 3.17
CA MET A 62 3.19 5.16 3.04
C MET A 62 4.19 4.02 2.85
N ILE A 63 4.15 2.99 3.69
CA ILE A 63 5.10 1.86 3.62
C ILE A 63 5.01 1.13 2.27
N PRO A 64 3.83 0.64 1.83
CA PRO A 64 3.74 -0.03 0.53
C PRO A 64 4.06 0.91 -0.64
N ALA A 65 3.69 2.19 -0.57
CA ALA A 65 4.02 3.16 -1.62
C ALA A 65 5.53 3.35 -1.75
N VAL A 66 6.26 3.49 -0.64
CA VAL A 66 7.72 3.59 -0.63
C VAL A 66 8.37 2.32 -1.17
N LEU A 67 7.86 1.14 -0.78
CA LEU A 67 8.35 -0.13 -1.30
C LEU A 67 8.22 -0.20 -2.83
N VAL A 68 7.03 0.11 -3.36
CA VAL A 68 6.77 0.12 -4.81
C VAL A 68 7.69 1.11 -5.53
N LEU A 69 7.83 2.32 -4.99
CA LEU A 69 8.71 3.34 -5.55
C LEU A 69 10.18 2.86 -5.60
N CYS A 70 10.69 2.32 -4.50
CA CYS A 70 12.04 1.78 -4.43
C CYS A 70 12.25 0.61 -5.40
N SER A 71 11.29 -0.31 -5.50
CA SER A 71 11.34 -1.41 -6.47
C SER A 71 11.41 -0.92 -7.91
N LEU A 72 10.59 0.08 -8.28
CA LEU A 72 10.62 0.67 -9.61
C LEU A 72 11.98 1.31 -9.93
N ILE A 73 12.57 2.04 -8.99
CA ILE A 73 13.90 2.64 -9.16
C ILE A 73 14.96 1.56 -9.42
N ILE A 74 14.97 0.49 -8.63
CA ILE A 74 15.93 -0.61 -8.79
C ILE A 74 15.77 -1.27 -10.17
N ILE A 75 14.54 -1.49 -10.62
CA ILE A 75 14.26 -2.07 -11.94
C ILE A 75 14.82 -1.16 -13.04
N VAL A 76 14.54 0.15 -12.98
CA VAL A 76 15.03 1.11 -13.98
C VAL A 76 16.56 1.14 -14.02
N LEU A 77 17.22 1.19 -12.85
CA LEU A 77 18.67 1.14 -12.77
C LEU A 77 19.24 -0.16 -13.33
N GLY A 78 18.62 -1.31 -13.02
CA GLY A 78 19.00 -2.60 -13.58
C GLY A 78 18.90 -2.63 -15.10
N LEU A 79 17.82 -2.10 -15.66
CA LEU A 79 17.64 -1.99 -17.11
C LEU A 79 18.71 -1.12 -17.76
N ILE A 80 19.06 0.01 -17.14
CA ILE A 80 20.14 0.88 -17.62
C ILE A 80 21.47 0.11 -17.64
N VAL A 81 21.83 -0.57 -16.54
CA VAL A 81 23.08 -1.34 -16.44
C VAL A 81 23.14 -2.42 -17.52
N VAL A 82 22.07 -3.20 -17.69
CA VAL A 82 22.00 -4.26 -18.70
C VAL A 82 22.15 -3.71 -20.11
N THR A 83 21.47 -2.60 -20.39
CA THR A 83 21.49 -1.94 -21.70
C THR A 83 22.88 -1.39 -22.01
N CYS A 84 23.49 -0.68 -21.05
CA CYS A 84 24.87 -0.21 -21.15
C CYS A 84 25.85 -1.37 -21.40
N TYR A 85 25.74 -2.47 -20.65
CA TYR A 85 26.62 -3.64 -20.83
C TYR A 85 26.47 -4.27 -22.21
N LYS A 86 25.24 -4.44 -22.71
CA LYS A 86 24.97 -4.98 -24.05
C LYS A 86 25.56 -4.09 -25.14
N PHE A 87 25.27 -2.79 -25.10
CA PHE A 87 25.80 -1.87 -26.11
C PHE A 87 27.31 -1.73 -26.04
N HIS A 88 27.89 -1.69 -24.85
CA HIS A 88 29.33 -1.62 -24.66
C HIS A 88 30.05 -2.88 -25.17
N ILE A 89 29.50 -4.07 -24.92
CA ILE A 89 30.03 -5.32 -25.50
C ILE A 89 29.92 -5.32 -27.01
N ILE A 90 28.77 -4.95 -27.55
CA ILE A 90 28.56 -4.89 -29.01
C ILE A 90 29.59 -3.94 -29.64
N TRP A 91 29.76 -2.76 -29.05
CA TRP A 91 30.76 -1.78 -29.49
C TRP A 91 32.18 -2.34 -29.40
N TYR A 92 32.55 -2.96 -28.27
CA TYR A 92 33.86 -3.58 -28.10
C TYR A 92 34.13 -4.65 -29.16
N LEU A 93 33.18 -5.55 -29.42
CA LEU A 93 33.32 -6.59 -30.45
C LEU A 93 33.50 -6.00 -31.85
N HIS A 94 32.78 -4.94 -32.18
CA HIS A 94 32.92 -4.24 -33.45
C HIS A 94 34.31 -3.62 -33.61
N MET A 95 34.78 -2.93 -32.57
CA MET A 95 36.11 -2.33 -32.57
C MET A 95 37.17 -3.42 -32.73
N THR A 96 37.15 -4.49 -31.93
CA THR A 96 38.14 -5.58 -32.01
C THR A 96 38.20 -6.20 -33.40
N LYS A 97 37.05 -6.36 -34.09
CA LYS A 97 37.05 -6.82 -35.49
C LYS A 97 37.77 -5.84 -36.42
N ALA A 98 37.53 -4.54 -36.29
CA ALA A 98 38.21 -3.53 -37.10
C ALA A 98 39.73 -3.53 -36.86
N TRP A 99 40.18 -3.74 -35.61
CA TRP A 99 41.61 -3.87 -35.27
C TRP A 99 42.27 -5.10 -35.92
N ILE A 100 41.54 -6.21 -36.06
CA ILE A 100 42.08 -7.45 -36.64
C ILE A 100 42.13 -7.37 -38.18
N GLN A 101 41.27 -6.56 -38.82
CA GLN A 101 41.24 -6.38 -40.27
C GLN A 101 42.22 -5.30 -40.78
N ALA A 102 42.85 -4.54 -39.89
CA ALA A 102 43.90 -3.57 -40.20
C ALA A 102 45.28 -4.23 -40.21
#